data_AF-A0A316FF97-F1
#
_entry.id   AF-A0A316FF97-F1
#
_cell.length_a   1.000
_cell.length_b   1.000
_cell.length_c   1.000
_cell.angle_alpha   90.00
_cell.angle_beta   90.00
_cell.angle_gamma   90.00
#
_symmetry.space_group_name_H-M   'P 1'
#
loop_
_entity.id
_entity.type
_entity.pdbx_description
1 polymer ?
#
loop_
_entity_poly.entity_id
_entity_poly.type
_entity_poly.pdbx_seq_one_letter_code
_entity_poly.pdbx_strand_id
1 'polypeptide(L)'
;MSLPDLTTYAPHRSVPDAEFGGTIVPGLRADFYRRPDGDRIASVGRYSYRGRDVLMAWGYVDEKHCRRHAVHSAGRGWSAVVDGCPDVRFDDGFEVRTPDGEWLRA
;
A
#
# COMPACT_ATOMS: atom_id res chain seq x y z
N MET A 1 9.40 10.96 9.23
CA MET A 1 8.04 10.38 9.40
C MET A 1 8.16 8.87 9.30
N SER A 2 7.38 8.15 10.10
CA SER A 2 7.42 6.69 10.19
C SER A 2 6.30 6.03 9.39
N LEU A 3 6.40 4.72 9.19
CA LEU A 3 5.27 3.90 8.77
C LEU A 3 4.07 4.07 9.73
N PRO A 4 2.83 3.91 9.23
CA PRO A 4 1.66 3.79 10.08
C PRO A 4 1.77 2.60 11.04
N ASP A 5 1.54 2.83 12.33
CA ASP A 5 1.31 1.76 13.29
C ASP A 5 -0.13 1.27 13.17
N LEU A 6 -0.32 0.13 12.49
CA LEU A 6 -1.63 -0.46 12.24
C LEU A 6 -2.37 -0.87 13.51
N THR A 7 -1.70 -1.05 14.65
CA THR A 7 -2.36 -1.40 15.92
C THR A 7 -3.26 -0.27 16.44
N THR A 8 -3.02 0.96 15.96
CA THR A 8 -3.86 2.13 16.28
C THR A 8 -5.07 2.26 15.36
N TYR A 9 -5.21 1.42 14.34
CA TYR A 9 -6.31 1.46 13.38
C TYR A 9 -7.25 0.28 13.57
N ALA A 10 -8.53 0.49 13.26
CA ALA A 10 -9.51 -0.59 13.15
C ALA A 10 -9.45 -1.21 11.75
N PRO A 11 -9.47 -2.55 11.61
CA PRO A 11 -9.71 -3.19 10.33
C PRO A 11 -11.04 -2.72 9.73
N HIS A 12 -11.04 -2.37 8.45
CA HIS A 12 -12.23 -1.88 7.77
C HIS A 12 -12.76 -2.87 6.73
N ARG A 13 -11.91 -3.32 5.80
CA ARG A 13 -12.27 -4.32 4.78
C ARG A 13 -11.03 -5.01 4.22
N SER A 14 -11.21 -6.22 3.71
CA SER A 14 -10.20 -6.96 2.98
C SER A 14 -10.70 -7.31 1.59
N VAL A 15 -9.86 -7.12 0.58
CA VAL A 15 -10.19 -7.40 -0.82
C VAL A 15 -9.16 -8.40 -1.36
N PRO A 16 -9.55 -9.65 -1.65
CA PRO A 16 -8.73 -10.56 -2.44
C PRO A 16 -8.73 -10.11 -3.91
N ASP A 17 -7.67 -10.43 -4.64
CA ASP A 17 -7.48 -10.05 -6.04
C ASP A 17 -7.77 -8.56 -6.28
N ALA A 18 -7.11 -7.72 -5.50
CA ALA A 18 -7.37 -6.30 -5.43
C ALA A 18 -7.08 -5.61 -6.77
N GLU A 19 -7.88 -4.58 -7.06
CA GLU A 19 -7.62 -3.66 -8.15
C GLU A 19 -6.50 -2.68 -7.79
N PHE A 20 -5.56 -2.48 -8.71
CA PHE A 20 -4.59 -1.40 -8.64
C PHE A 20 -4.53 -0.67 -9.97
N GLY A 21 -4.76 0.65 -9.96
CA GLY A 21 -4.72 1.46 -11.18
C GLY A 21 -5.70 1.03 -12.27
N GLY A 22 -6.87 0.48 -11.91
CA GLY A 22 -7.86 -0.04 -12.86
C GLY A 22 -7.65 -1.50 -13.30
N THR A 23 -6.58 -2.16 -12.83
CA THR A 23 -6.26 -3.54 -13.19
C THR A 23 -6.46 -4.46 -11.99
N ILE A 24 -7.28 -5.50 -12.13
CA ILE A 24 -7.39 -6.58 -11.15
C ILE A 24 -6.09 -7.39 -11.17
N VAL A 25 -5.48 -7.58 -9.99
CA VAL A 25 -4.21 -8.29 -9.86
C VAL A 25 -4.44 -9.62 -9.10
N PRO A 26 -4.47 -10.76 -9.80
CA PRO A 26 -4.64 -12.06 -9.14
C PRO A 26 -3.54 -12.34 -8.12
N GLY A 27 -3.92 -12.68 -6.90
CA GLY A 27 -3.02 -12.93 -5.78
C GLY A 27 -2.62 -11.69 -4.97
N LEU A 28 -3.04 -10.49 -5.39
CA LEU A 28 -2.87 -9.27 -4.60
C LEU A 28 -4.03 -9.14 -3.60
N ARG A 29 -3.72 -9.16 -2.32
CA ARG A 29 -4.69 -8.87 -1.25
C ARG A 29 -4.47 -7.45 -0.77
N ALA A 30 -5.55 -6.69 -0.63
CA ALA A 30 -5.55 -5.37 0.00
C ALA A 30 -6.35 -5.39 1.30
N ASP A 31 -5.68 -5.13 2.43
CA ASP A 31 -6.31 -4.94 3.73
C ASP A 31 -6.36 -3.45 4.06
N PHE A 32 -7.56 -2.93 4.25
CA PHE A 32 -7.80 -1.52 4.54
C PHE A 32 -8.12 -1.32 6.01
N TYR A 33 -7.50 -0.31 6.60
CA TYR A 33 -7.61 0.07 8.01
C TYR A 33 -8.01 1.53 8.12
N ARG A 34 -8.79 1.87 9.15
CA ARG A 34 -9.27 3.24 9.38
C ARG A 34 -9.12 3.65 10.83
N ARG A 35 -8.90 4.94 11.06
CA ARG A 35 -8.85 5.55 12.39
C ARG A 35 -9.40 6.98 12.31
N PRO A 36 -10.22 7.43 13.26
CA PRO A 36 -10.53 8.85 13.41
C PRO A 36 -9.23 9.67 13.61
N ASP A 37 -9.18 10.85 13.00
CA ASP A 37 -8.06 11.80 13.11
C ASP A 37 -8.64 13.23 13.06
N GLY A 38 -9.08 13.72 14.21
CA GLY A 38 -9.87 14.95 14.31
C GLY A 38 -11.17 14.85 13.52
N ASP A 39 -11.39 15.80 12.62
CA ASP A 39 -12.57 15.84 11.73
C ASP A 39 -12.43 14.95 10.49
N ARG A 40 -11.32 14.20 10.38
CA ARG A 40 -11.01 13.36 9.22
C ARG A 40 -10.88 11.90 9.62
N ILE A 41 -10.86 11.03 8.60
CA ILE A 41 -10.64 9.59 8.78
C ILE A 41 -9.34 9.23 8.07
N ALA A 42 -8.32 8.90 8.86
CA ALA A 42 -7.07 8.34 8.34
C ALA A 42 -7.35 6.93 7.80
N SER A 43 -6.78 6.62 6.63
CA SER A 43 -6.95 5.34 5.95
C SER A 43 -5.60 4.80 5.51
N VAL A 44 -5.38 3.50 5.74
CA VAL A 44 -4.18 2.77 5.31
C VAL A 44 -4.60 1.54 4.52
N GLY A 45 -4.01 1.34 3.34
CA GLY A 45 -4.06 0.09 2.61
C GLY A 45 -2.72 -0.64 2.73
N ARG A 46 -2.73 -1.86 3.29
CA ARG A 46 -1.60 -2.79 3.25
C ARG A 46 -1.86 -3.80 2.15
N TYR A 47 -0.92 -3.92 1.23
CA TYR A 47 -1.03 -4.83 0.11
C TYR A 47 -0.03 -5.96 0.26
N SER A 48 -0.52 -7.18 0.08
CA SER A 48 0.29 -8.39 0.13
C SER A 48 0.03 -9.22 -1.12
N TYR A 49 1.08 -9.58 -1.84
CA TYR A 49 0.99 -10.44 -3.02
C TYR A 49 1.44 -11.85 -2.65
N ARG A 50 0.59 -12.85 -2.90
CA ARG A 50 0.85 -14.26 -2.57
C ARG A 50 1.34 -14.47 -1.13
N GLY A 51 0.77 -13.71 -0.19
CA GLY A 51 1.07 -13.78 1.24
C GLY A 51 2.30 -12.98 1.69
N ARG A 52 2.96 -12.22 0.81
CA ARG A 52 4.10 -11.36 1.15
C ARG A 52 3.73 -9.90 1.02
N ASP A 53 4.09 -9.07 2.00
CA ASP A 53 3.90 -7.63 1.88
C ASP A 53 4.72 -7.05 0.75
N VAL A 54 4.11 -6.14 0.01
CA VAL A 54 4.71 -5.48 -1.15
C VAL A 54 4.64 -3.97 -1.06
N LEU A 55 3.53 -3.40 -0.58
CA LEU A 55 3.44 -1.97 -0.37
C LEU A 55 2.41 -1.62 0.71
N MET A 56 2.58 -0.43 1.28
CA MET A 56 1.60 0.21 2.13
C MET A 56 1.40 1.63 1.62
N ALA A 57 0.15 2.04 1.47
CA ALA A 57 -0.21 3.40 1.06
C ALA A 57 -1.26 3.97 2.00
N TRP A 58 -1.17 5.26 2.32
CA TRP A 58 -2.05 5.90 3.28
C TRP A 58 -2.30 7.37 2.98
N GLY A 59 -3.35 7.89 3.61
CA GLY A 59 -3.85 9.25 3.48
C GLY A 59 -5.15 9.34 4.26
N TYR A 60 -6.10 10.09 3.72
CA TYR A 60 -7.43 10.23 4.30
C TYR A 60 -8.52 9.72 3.35
N VAL A 61 -9.65 9.29 3.91
CA VAL A 61 -10.78 8.73 3.12
C VAL A 61 -11.38 9.75 2.14
N ASP A 62 -11.27 11.04 2.45
CA ASP A 62 -11.74 12.17 1.63
C ASP A 62 -10.74 12.56 0.52
N GLU A 63 -9.57 11.93 0.45
CA GLU A 63 -8.56 12.17 -0.59
C GLU A 63 -8.72 11.20 -1.76
N LYS A 64 -8.68 11.72 -2.99
CA LYS A 64 -8.73 10.91 -4.22
C LYS A 64 -7.50 10.02 -4.39
N HIS A 65 -6.35 10.47 -3.88
CA HIS A 65 -5.06 9.83 -4.08
C HIS A 65 -4.39 9.56 -2.74
N CYS A 66 -3.58 8.51 -2.68
CA CYS A 66 -2.75 8.24 -1.51
C CYS A 66 -1.82 9.43 -1.29
N ARG A 67 -1.74 9.87 -0.04
CA ARG A 67 -0.87 10.96 0.36
C ARG A 67 0.58 10.49 0.46
N ARG A 68 0.78 9.24 0.88
CA ARG A 68 2.09 8.62 1.11
C ARG A 68 2.07 7.14 0.86
N HIS A 69 3.26 6.57 0.65
CA HIS A 69 3.46 5.13 0.58
C HIS A 69 4.86 4.71 1.07
N ALA A 70 5.02 3.41 1.24
CA ALA A 70 6.28 2.71 1.43
C ALA A 70 6.21 1.34 0.74
N VAL A 71 7.34 0.85 0.25
CA VAL A 71 7.45 -0.42 -0.47
C VAL A 71 8.22 -1.41 0.37
N HIS A 72 7.80 -2.67 0.38
CA HIS A 72 8.46 -3.72 1.13
C HIS A 72 9.35 -4.55 0.20
N SER A 73 10.65 -4.57 0.51
CA SER A 73 11.65 -5.35 -0.20
C SER A 73 12.02 -6.60 0.58
N ALA A 74 12.03 -7.76 -0.10
CA ALA A 74 12.51 -9.00 0.48
C ALA A 74 13.99 -8.86 0.89
N GLY A 75 14.26 -8.91 2.19
CA GLY A 75 15.61 -8.82 2.77
C GLY A 75 16.03 -7.42 3.25
N ARG A 76 15.39 -6.35 2.78
CA ARG A 76 15.64 -4.97 3.27
C ARG A 76 14.50 -4.41 4.12
N GLY A 77 13.34 -5.06 4.10
CA GLY A 77 12.16 -4.61 4.83
C GLY A 77 11.48 -3.43 4.13
N TRP A 78 10.80 -2.60 4.92
CA TRP A 78 10.12 -1.42 4.42
C TRP A 78 11.09 -0.32 4.01
N SER A 79 10.85 0.27 2.84
CA SER A 79 11.57 1.44 2.36
C SER A 79 11.31 2.67 3.23
N ALA A 80 12.04 3.75 2.93
CA ALA A 80 11.65 5.08 3.39
C ALA A 80 10.24 5.43 2.89
N VAL A 81 9.56 6.28 3.67
CA VAL A 81 8.27 6.85 3.32
C VAL A 81 8.42 7.88 2.21
N VAL A 82 7.58 7.79 1.18
CA VAL A 82 7.54 8.72 0.04
C VAL A 82 6.16 9.33 -0.07
N ASP A 83 6.09 10.60 -0.48
CA ASP A 83 4.82 11.29 -0.75
C ASP A 83 4.22 10.83 -2.10
N GLY A 84 2.90 10.81 -2.17
CA GLY A 84 2.13 10.38 -3.35
C GLY A 84 1.82 8.88 -3.40
N CYS A 85 1.21 8.48 -4.51
CA CYS A 85 0.89 7.08 -4.81
C CYS A 85 2.15 6.32 -5.26
N PRO A 86 2.23 5.00 -5.02
CA PRO A 86 3.32 4.19 -5.53
C PRO A 86 3.23 4.05 -7.05
N ASP A 87 4.39 3.93 -7.71
CA ASP A 87 4.47 3.52 -9.10
C ASP A 87 4.38 1.99 -9.18
N VAL A 88 3.46 1.48 -10.00
CA VAL A 88 3.32 0.04 -10.27
C VAL A 88 3.31 -0.22 -11.76
N ARG A 89 3.73 -1.43 -12.17
CA ARG A 89 3.59 -1.91 -13.54
C ARG A 89 3.24 -3.39 -13.55
N PHE A 90 2.69 -3.84 -14.69
CA PHE A 90 2.10 -5.16 -14.84
C PHE A 90 2.80 -6.04 -15.90
N ASP A 91 4.11 -5.84 -16.11
CA ASP A 91 4.88 -6.55 -17.13
C ASP A 91 5.25 -7.96 -16.62
N ASP A 92 4.54 -8.99 -17.11
CA ASP A 92 4.63 -10.39 -16.65
C ASP A 92 4.43 -10.60 -15.14
N GLY A 93 3.65 -9.74 -14.47
CA GLY A 93 3.36 -9.87 -13.04
C GLY A 93 2.91 -8.59 -12.36
N PHE A 94 3.16 -8.47 -11.05
CA PHE A 94 2.94 -7.24 -10.28
C PHE A 94 4.30 -6.72 -9.81
N GLU A 95 4.68 -5.53 -10.26
CA GLU A 95 5.94 -4.90 -9.89
C GLU A 95 5.69 -3.53 -9.27
N VAL A 96 6.40 -3.23 -8.19
CA VAL A 96 6.29 -1.97 -7.45
C VAL A 96 7.63 -1.28 -7.46
N ARG A 97 7.66 0.01 -7.77
CA ARG A 97 8.89 0.79 -7.80
C ARG A 97 9.27 1.27 -6.41
N THR A 98 10.51 1.04 -6.02
CA THR A 98 11.07 1.56 -4.76
C THR A 98 11.44 3.03 -4.87
N PRO A 99 11.68 3.72 -3.74
CA PRO A 99 12.11 5.12 -3.74
C PRO A 99 13.45 5.39 -4.45
N ASP A 100 14.35 4.40 -4.49
CA ASP A 100 15.63 4.45 -5.22
C ASP A 100 15.49 4.08 -6.72
N GLY A 101 14.26 3.82 -7.17
CA GLY A 101 13.93 3.64 -8.58
C GLY A 101 14.05 2.20 -9.10
N GLU A 102 14.36 1.23 -8.23
CA GLU A 102 14.36 -0.20 -8.53
C GLU A 102 12.92 -0.72 -8.70
N TRP A 103 12.71 -1.64 -9.64
CA TRP A 103 11.43 -2.35 -9.78
C TRP A 103 11.50 -3.67 -9.05
N LEU A 104 10.68 -3.83 -8.01
CA LEU A 104 10.59 -5.07 -7.26
C LEU A 104 9.44 -5.91 -7.77
N ARG A 105 9.75 -7.13 -8.18
CA ARG A 105 8.76 -8.14 -8.52
C ARG A 105 8.22 -8.80 -7.26
N ALA A 106 6.89 -8.80 -7.16
CA ALA A 106 6.14 -9.36 -6.06
C ALA A 106 6.04 -10.90 -6.11
#